data_AF-A0A1Z1MJZ6-F1
#
_entry.id   AF-A0A1Z1MJZ6-F1
#
_cell.length_a   1.000
_cell.length_b   1.000
_cell.length_c   1.000
_cell.angle_alpha   90.00
_cell.angle_beta   90.00
_cell.angle_gamma   90.00
#
_symmetry.space_group_name_H-M   'P 1'
#
loop_
_entity.id
_entity.type
_entity.pdbx_description
1 polymer ?
#
loop_
_entity_poly.entity_id
_entity_poly.type
_entity_poly.pdbx_seq_one_letter_code
_entity_poly.pdbx_strand_id
1 'polypeptide(L)' 'MNTNLTLKIREIEKIREKIIETKKELVLLRIKKITKQENQSHIIKNKRQQLSRLLTLETQYLIKEKNNNE' A
#
# COMPACT_ATOMS: atom_id res chain seq x y z
N MET A 1 14.28 -22.71 -15.38
CA MET A 1 13.82 -21.34 -15.05
C MET A 1 13.56 -21.28 -13.55
N ASN A 2 14.17 -20.33 -12.83
CA ASN A 2 14.05 -20.22 -11.37
C ASN A 2 12.69 -19.60 -10.97
N THR A 3 11.68 -20.45 -10.78
CA THR A 3 10.30 -20.10 -10.43
C THR A 3 10.18 -19.28 -9.13
N ASN A 4 11.09 -19.49 -8.18
CA ASN A 4 11.07 -18.83 -6.86
C ASN A 4 11.38 -17.32 -6.92
N LEU A 5 12.26 -16.90 -7.82
CA LEU A 5 12.63 -15.50 -7.98
C LEU A 5 11.46 -14.70 -8.59
N THR A 6 10.76 -15.30 -9.55
CA THR A 6 9.60 -14.72 -10.23
C THR A 6 8.41 -14.51 -9.29
N LEU A 7 8.18 -15.42 -8.34
CA LEU A 7 7.10 -15.31 -7.35
C LEU A 7 7.31 -14.11 -6.42
N LYS A 8 8.53 -13.94 -5.91
CA LYS A 8 8.93 -12.84 -5.01
C LYS A 8 8.74 -11.45 -5.64
N ILE A 9 9.18 -11.26 -6.89
CA ILE A 9 9.02 -10.00 -7.62
C ILE A 9 7.54 -9.63 -7.77
N ARG A 10 6.69 -10.61 -8.09
CA ARG A 10 5.25 -10.40 -8.25
C ARG A 10 4.56 -10.00 -6.95
N GLU A 11 5.07 -10.42 -5.79
CA GLU A 11 4.49 -10.09 -4.49
C GLU A 11 4.74 -8.63 -4.10
N ILE A 12 5.96 -8.13 -4.29
CA ILE A 12 6.28 -6.73 -3.97
C ILE A 12 5.58 -5.75 -4.91
N GLU A 13 5.44 -6.10 -6.19
CA GLU A 13 4.66 -5.30 -7.16
C GLU A 13 3.21 -5.18 -6.75
N LYS A 14 2.57 -6.27 -6.30
CA LYS A 14 1.19 -6.24 -5.78
C LYS A 14 1.06 -5.33 -4.56
N ILE A 15 2.05 -5.33 -3.66
CA ILE A 15 2.05 -4.42 -2.49
C ILE A 15 2.08 -2.96 -2.98
N ARG A 16 2.94 -2.65 -3.94
CA ARG A 16 3.05 -1.30 -4.53
C ARG A 16 1.78 -0.84 -5.24
N GLU A 17 1.18 -1.72 -6.03
CA GLU A 17 -0.12 -1.46 -6.67
C GLU A 17 -1.18 -1.14 -5.62
N LYS A 18 -1.26 -1.92 -4.54
CA LYS A 18 -2.20 -1.71 -3.43
C LYS A 18 -1.96 -0.37 -2.73
N ILE A 19 -0.69 0.04 -2.57
CA ILE A 19 -0.31 1.33 -1.99
C ILE A 19 -0.84 2.47 -2.87
N ILE A 20 -0.63 2.40 -4.19
CA ILE A 20 -1.09 3.41 -5.14
C ILE A 20 -2.63 3.50 -5.12
N GLU A 21 -3.31 2.35 -5.16
CA GLU A 21 -4.76 2.27 -5.08
C GLU A 21 -5.29 2.91 -3.78
N THR A 22 -4.73 2.54 -2.62
CA THR A 22 -5.14 3.08 -1.32
C THR A 22 -4.92 4.60 -1.24
N LYS A 23 -3.86 5.13 -1.86
CA LYS A 23 -3.61 6.58 -1.97
C LYS A 23 -4.67 7.27 -2.81
N LYS A 24 -5.04 6.71 -3.97
CA LYS A 24 -6.10 7.24 -4.85
C LYS A 24 -7.45 7.29 -4.11
N GLU A 25 -7.81 6.22 -3.42
CA GLU A 25 -9.03 6.16 -2.60
C GLU A 25 -9.03 7.24 -1.51
N LEU A 26 -7.92 7.42 -0.79
CA LEU A 26 -7.80 8.46 0.23
C LEU A 26 -7.97 9.88 -0.34
N VAL A 27 -7.49 10.14 -1.56
CA VAL A 27 -7.71 11.42 -2.24
C VAL A 27 -9.20 11.60 -2.56
N LEU A 28 -9.85 10.59 -3.12
CA LEU A 28 -11.28 10.63 -3.42
C LEU A 28 -12.13 10.87 -2.16
N LEU A 29 -11.82 10.17 -1.06
CA LEU A 29 -12.49 10.35 0.22
C LEU A 29 -12.30 11.75 0.81
N ARG A 30 -11.12 12.37 0.61
CA ARG A 30 -10.88 13.77 1.00
C ARG A 30 -11.71 14.73 0.17
N ILE A 31 -11.81 14.53 -1.14
CA ILE A 31 -12.65 15.34 -2.03
C ILE A 31 -14.11 15.25 -1.60
N LYS A 32 -14.63 14.03 -1.36
CA LYS A 32 -16.00 13.81 -0.85
C LYS A 32 -16.26 14.49 0.48
N LYS A 33 -15.27 14.47 1.39
CA LYS A 33 -15.36 15.16 2.68
C LYS A 33 -15.43 16.68 2.52
N ILE A 34 -14.59 17.26 1.66
CA ILE A 34 -14.53 18.71 1.39
C ILE A 34 -15.84 19.18 0.73
N THR A 35 -16.35 18.40 -0.23
CA THR A 35 -17.60 18.66 -0.94
C THR A 35 -18.86 18.37 -0.10
N LYS A 36 -18.69 17.95 1.16
CA LYS A 36 -19.77 17.60 2.10
C LYS A 36 -20.75 16.54 1.56
N GLN A 37 -20.32 15.70 0.61
CA GLN A 37 -21.15 14.66 0.02
C GLN A 37 -21.43 13.52 1.01
N GLU A 38 -20.42 13.10 1.79
CA GLU A 38 -20.58 12.10 2.86
C GLU A 38 -19.53 12.30 3.97
N ASN A 39 -19.91 12.05 5.24
CA ASN A 39 -18.96 12.06 6.36
C ASN A 39 -18.34 10.66 6.58
N GLN A 40 -17.34 10.33 5.76
CA GLN A 40 -16.62 9.05 5.79
C GLN A 40 -15.35 9.08 6.66
N SER A 41 -15.38 9.80 7.79
CA SER A 41 -14.21 9.99 8.65
C SER A 41 -13.64 8.66 9.19
N HIS A 42 -14.49 7.68 9.49
CA HIS A 42 -14.09 6.33 9.89
C HIS A 42 -13.39 5.57 8.75
N ILE A 43 -13.90 5.68 7.51
CA ILE A 43 -13.29 5.05 6.33
C ILE A 43 -11.90 5.64 6.08
N ILE A 44 -11.76 6.98 6.19
CA ILE A 44 -10.46 7.66 6.05
C ILE A 44 -9.47 7.14 7.10
N LYS A 45 -9.90 6.98 8.36
CA LYS A 45 -9.05 6.42 9.44
C LYS A 45 -8.58 5.01 9.10
N ASN A 46 -9.50 4.14 8.68
CA ASN A 46 -9.20 2.75 8.33
C ASN A 46 -8.25 2.65 7.13
N LYS A 47 -8.48 3.45 6.08
CA LYS A 47 -7.61 3.48 4.89
C LYS A 47 -6.21 4.03 5.18
N ARG A 48 -6.08 5.00 6.09
CA ARG A 48 -4.76 5.48 6.57
C ARG A 48 -4.01 4.38 7.32
N GLN A 49 -4.70 3.64 8.18
CA GLN A 49 -4.09 2.51 8.89
C GLN A 49 -3.66 1.40 7.92
N GLN A 50 -4.51 1.08 6.94
CA GLN A 50 -4.17 0.13 5.88
C GLN A 50 -2.93 0.58 5.10
N LEU A 51 -2.87 1.85 4.68
CA LEU A 51 -1.71 2.41 3.97
C LEU A 51 -0.43 2.29 4.80
N SER A 52 -0.49 2.61 6.09
CA SER A 52 0.66 2.46 7.00
C SER A 52 1.16 1.02 7.05
N ARG A 53 0.27 0.04 7.19
CA ARG A 53 0.64 -1.39 7.20
C ARG A 53 1.29 -1.82 5.88
N LEU A 54 0.76 -1.37 4.74
CA LEU A 54 1.32 -1.69 3.42
C LEU A 54 2.75 -1.11 3.26
N LEU A 55 2.98 0.13 3.70
CA LEU A 55 4.30 0.75 3.67
C LEU A 55 5.30 0.04 4.60
N THR A 56 4.84 -0.41 5.77
CA THR A 56 5.67 -1.24 6.67
C THR A 56 6.08 -2.54 5.97
N LEU A 57 5.15 -3.25 5.33
CA LEU A 57 5.44 -4.49 4.60
C LEU A 57 6.43 -4.25 3.45
N GLU A 58 6.23 -3.19 2.66
CA GLU A 58 7.16 -2.82 1.59
C GLU A 58 8.57 -2.57 2.16
N THR A 59 8.67 -1.82 3.27
CA THR A 59 9.96 -1.50 3.90
C THR A 59 10.66 -2.75 4.40
N GLN A 60 9.94 -3.65 5.08
CA GLN A 60 10.47 -4.92 5.55
C GLN A 60 11.00 -5.79 4.39
N TYR A 61 10.28 -5.79 3.27
CA TYR A 61 10.70 -6.49 2.06
C TYR A 61 12.01 -5.92 1.50
N LEU A 62 12.11 -4.58 1.38
CA LEU A 62 13.31 -3.90 0.87
C LEU A 62 14.52 -4.13 1.77
N ILE A 63 14.35 -4.08 3.10
CA ILE A 63 15.42 -4.38 4.06
C ILE A 63 15.89 -5.82 3.90
N LYS A 64 14.97 -6.78 3.78
CA LYS A 64 15.30 -8.19 3.59
C LYS A 64 16.07 -8.42 2.30
N GLU A 65 15.65 -7.81 1.19
CA GLU A 65 16.36 -7.91 -0.09
C GLU A 65 17.77 -7.32 0.00
N LYS A 66 17.94 -6.19 0.69
CA LYS A 66 19.26 -5.59 0.92
C LYS A 66 20.18 -6.55 1.68
N ASN A 67 19.70 -7.15 2.77
CA ASN A 67 20.46 -8.07 3.60
C ASN A 67 20.81 -9.41 2.90
N ASN A 68 20.09 -9.78 1.83
CA ASN A 68 20.42 -10.98 1.04
C ASN A 68 21.48 -10.71 -0.03
N ASN A 69 21.75 -9.43 -0.33
CA ASN A 69 22.69 -8.98 -1.37
C ASN A 69 24.03 -8.48 -0.78
N GLU A 70 24.16 -8.45 0.55
CA GLU A 70 25.39 -8.23 1.31
C GLU A 70 25.98 -9.58 1.76
#